data_AF-A0A1L5L3S4-F1
#
_entry.id   AF-A0A1L5L3S4-F1
#
_cell.length_a   1.000
_cell.length_b   1.000
_cell.length_c   1.000
_cell.angle_alpha   90.00
_cell.angle_beta   90.00
_cell.angle_gamma   90.00
#
_symmetry.space_group_name_H-M   'P 1'
#
loop_
_entity.id
_entity.type
_entity.pdbx_description
1 polymer ?
#
loop_
_entity_poly.entity_id
_entity_poly.type
_entity_poly.pdbx_seq_one_letter_code
_entity_poly.pdbx_strand_id
1 'polypeptide(L)'
;ANAGPAMMGDPVGTAFAPINDRGSSRRLWIGFAAHPQGTLVADAGASNAVRGGAASLLAAGVLEVRGDFAAGDAVWIDDEAGNHLAKGLVGFDSEEIPQMLGRNTAQLKRFLGEEYAHPLVHRDNLVLV
;
A
#
# COMPACT_ATOMS: atom_id res chain seq x y z
N ALA A 1 25.21 -17.77 -28.86
CA ALA A 1 24.32 -17.34 -27.75
C ALA A 1 25.18 -16.66 -26.69
N ASN A 2 24.82 -15.46 -26.23
CA ASN A 2 25.68 -14.67 -25.33
C ASN A 2 25.52 -15.01 -23.84
N ALA A 3 24.65 -15.97 -23.49
CA ALA A 3 24.36 -16.33 -22.10
C ALA A 3 25.59 -16.84 -21.33
N GLY A 4 26.38 -17.74 -21.93
CA GLY A 4 27.59 -18.28 -21.30
C GLY A 4 28.63 -17.20 -20.95
N PRO A 5 29.10 -16.41 -21.95
CA PRO A 5 30.01 -15.29 -21.72
C PRO A 5 29.49 -14.28 -20.68
N ALA A 6 28.19 -13.94 -20.71
CA ALA A 6 27.60 -13.03 -19.73
C ALA A 6 27.65 -13.57 -18.30
N MET A 7 27.39 -14.88 -18.10
CA MET A 7 27.50 -15.52 -16.77
C MET A 7 28.93 -15.58 -16.25
N MET A 8 29.93 -15.59 -17.15
CA MET A 8 31.35 -15.57 -16.81
C MET A 8 31.89 -14.16 -16.54
N GLY A 9 31.10 -13.11 -16.80
CA GLY A 9 31.49 -11.72 -16.63
C GLY A 9 32.16 -11.08 -17.85
N ASP A 10 32.11 -11.73 -19.01
CA ASP A 10 32.64 -11.16 -20.25
C ASP A 10 31.85 -9.91 -20.67
N PRO A 11 32.48 -8.92 -21.32
CA PRO A 11 31.84 -7.67 -21.74
C PRO A 11 30.95 -7.88 -22.98
N VAL A 12 29.88 -8.64 -22.83
CA VAL A 12 28.88 -8.91 -23.89
C VAL A 12 27.54 -8.25 -23.56
N GLY A 13 26.97 -7.53 -24.52
CA GLY A 13 25.69 -6.84 -24.35
C GLY A 13 25.79 -5.59 -23.47
N THR A 14 24.78 -5.34 -22.63
CA THR A 14 24.71 -4.20 -21.70
C THR A 14 24.43 -4.70 -20.30
N ALA A 15 25.36 -4.47 -19.37
CA ALA A 15 25.20 -4.81 -17.97
C ALA A 15 24.70 -3.59 -17.17
N PHE A 16 23.64 -3.79 -16.39
CA PHE A 16 23.17 -2.79 -15.42
C PHE A 16 23.72 -3.17 -14.05
N ALA A 17 24.53 -2.29 -13.46
CA ALA A 17 25.06 -2.51 -12.13
C ALA A 17 23.92 -2.61 -11.09
N PRO A 18 24.04 -3.49 -10.08
CA PRO A 18 23.07 -3.51 -8.99
C PRO A 18 23.12 -2.18 -8.23
N ILE A 19 21.94 -1.71 -7.80
CA ILE A 19 21.81 -0.57 -6.90
C ILE A 19 21.97 -1.08 -5.46
N ASN A 20 22.75 -0.37 -4.63
CA ASN A 20 23.06 -0.81 -3.27
C ASN A 20 21.92 -0.64 -2.26
N ASP A 21 20.92 0.19 -2.57
CA ASP A 21 19.75 0.40 -1.71
C ASP A 21 18.49 0.08 -2.52
N ARG A 22 18.00 -1.15 -2.36
CA ARG A 22 16.74 -1.61 -2.97
C ARG A 22 15.71 -1.69 -1.85
N GLY A 23 14.52 -1.16 -2.10
CA GLY A 23 13.37 -1.44 -1.26
C GLY A 23 13.16 -2.95 -1.10
N SER A 24 12.55 -3.37 0.00
CA SER A 24 12.31 -4.78 0.25
C SER A 24 11.54 -5.44 -0.92
N SER A 25 11.79 -6.72 -1.18
CA SER A 25 11.10 -7.46 -2.26
C SER A 25 9.57 -7.33 -2.18
N ARG A 26 9.03 -7.24 -0.96
CA ARG A 26 7.61 -6.98 -0.72
C ARG A 26 7.17 -5.61 -1.24
N ARG A 27 7.91 -4.53 -0.93
CA ARG A 27 7.59 -3.18 -1.44
C ARG A 27 7.72 -3.11 -2.95
N LEU A 28 8.74 -3.75 -3.54
CA LEU A 28 8.85 -3.85 -4.99
C LEU A 28 7.66 -4.60 -5.60
N TRP A 29 7.21 -5.70 -4.98
CA TRP A 29 6.03 -6.42 -5.43
C TRP A 29 4.76 -5.54 -5.37
N ILE A 30 4.53 -4.84 -4.24
CA ILE A 30 3.39 -3.91 -4.11
C ILE A 30 3.40 -2.82 -5.18
N GLY A 31 4.56 -2.17 -5.41
CA GLY A 31 4.67 -1.08 -6.36
C GLY A 31 4.45 -1.54 -7.82
N PHE A 32 5.08 -2.65 -8.21
CA PHE A 32 5.23 -3.00 -9.62
C PHE A 32 4.44 -4.23 -10.09
N ALA A 33 4.16 -5.20 -9.22
CA ALA A 33 3.58 -6.49 -9.62
C ALA A 33 2.17 -6.73 -9.07
N ALA A 34 1.84 -6.10 -7.94
CA ALA A 34 0.51 -6.21 -7.35
C ALA A 34 -0.52 -5.49 -8.21
N HIS A 35 -1.67 -6.15 -8.40
CA HIS A 35 -2.82 -5.64 -9.14
C HIS A 35 -3.90 -5.22 -8.14
N PRO A 36 -4.12 -3.90 -7.95
CA PRO A 36 -5.12 -3.44 -7.01
C PRO A 36 -6.54 -3.90 -7.36
N GLN A 37 -7.27 -4.41 -6.36
CA GLN A 37 -8.65 -4.90 -6.49
C GLN A 37 -9.69 -3.84 -6.09
N GLY A 38 -9.26 -2.76 -5.44
CA GLY A 38 -10.13 -1.65 -5.04
C GLY A 38 -9.35 -0.41 -4.68
N THR A 39 -10.04 0.55 -4.07
CA THR A 39 -9.51 1.88 -3.73
C THR A 39 -10.02 2.33 -2.35
N LEU A 40 -9.12 2.93 -1.57
CA LEU A 40 -9.44 3.71 -0.37
C LEU A 40 -9.23 5.19 -0.67
N VAL A 41 -10.24 6.03 -0.42
CA VAL A 41 -10.14 7.49 -0.63
C VAL A 41 -9.77 8.17 0.67
N ALA A 42 -8.61 8.79 0.72
CA ALA A 42 -8.07 9.47 1.89
C ALA A 42 -8.48 10.95 1.91
N ASP A 43 -8.80 11.46 3.10
CA ASP A 43 -8.98 12.92 3.28
C ASP A 43 -7.66 13.67 3.08
N ALA A 44 -7.71 15.00 3.02
CA ALA A 44 -6.52 15.84 2.87
C ALA A 44 -5.42 15.59 3.93
N GLY A 45 -5.78 15.31 5.19
CA GLY A 45 -4.84 15.07 6.28
C GLY A 45 -4.10 13.74 6.13
N ALA A 46 -4.85 12.67 5.87
CA ALA A 46 -4.33 11.35 5.58
C ALA A 46 -3.54 11.32 4.27
N SER A 47 -4.02 12.01 3.23
CA SER A 47 -3.30 12.16 1.96
C SER A 47 -1.92 12.80 2.16
N ASN A 48 -1.84 13.87 2.95
CA ASN A 48 -0.57 14.51 3.28
C ASN A 48 0.36 13.59 4.10
N ALA A 49 -0.20 12.85 5.06
CA ALA A 49 0.57 11.90 5.86
C ALA A 49 1.12 10.73 5.01
N VAL A 50 0.30 10.20 4.09
CA VAL A 50 0.69 9.16 3.13
C VAL A 50 1.79 9.67 2.22
N ARG A 51 1.63 10.85 1.60
CA ARG A 51 2.67 11.50 0.77
C ARG A 51 3.99 11.71 1.51
N GLY A 52 3.95 11.89 2.84
CA GLY A 52 5.14 11.95 3.70
C GLY A 52 5.90 10.62 3.85
N GLY A 53 5.32 9.49 3.41
CA GLY A 53 5.99 8.20 3.23
C GLY A 53 6.24 7.37 4.50
N ALA A 54 5.95 7.90 5.69
CA ALA A 54 6.21 7.23 6.97
C ALA A 54 4.93 6.83 7.74
N ALA A 55 3.76 7.27 7.29
CA ALA A 55 2.49 7.06 7.97
C ALA A 55 1.76 5.80 7.46
N SER A 56 1.08 5.13 8.38
CA SER A 56 0.05 4.14 8.04
C SER A 56 -1.26 4.85 7.72
N LEU A 57 -2.10 4.24 6.89
CA LEU A 57 -3.45 4.73 6.63
C LEU A 57 -4.40 4.21 7.71
N LEU A 58 -4.96 5.11 8.52
CA LEU A 58 -5.92 4.79 9.57
C LEU A 58 -7.35 5.02 9.06
N ALA A 59 -8.32 4.26 9.60
CA ALA A 59 -9.74 4.43 9.25
C ALA A 59 -10.28 5.84 9.54
N ALA A 60 -9.67 6.55 10.50
CA ALA A 60 -10.02 7.92 10.85
C ALA A 60 -9.89 8.91 9.68
N GLY A 61 -8.99 8.65 8.74
CA GLY A 61 -8.70 9.55 7.62
C GLY A 61 -9.09 8.99 6.25
N VAL A 62 -9.93 7.95 6.22
CA VAL A 62 -10.50 7.39 4.98
C VAL A 62 -11.97 7.81 4.90
N LEU A 63 -12.34 8.35 3.74
CA LEU A 63 -13.67 8.89 3.45
C LEU A 63 -14.56 7.87 2.75
N GLU A 64 -13.97 7.01 1.92
CA GLU A 64 -14.71 6.08 1.06
C GLU A 64 -13.87 4.84 0.77
N VAL A 65 -14.56 3.71 0.58
CA VAL A 65 -14.01 2.46 0.05
C VAL A 65 -14.74 2.09 -1.25
N ARG A 66 -14.00 1.66 -2.26
CA ARG A 66 -14.53 1.25 -3.58
C ARG A 66 -13.93 -0.08 -4.01
N GLY A 67 -14.73 -0.89 -4.69
CA GLY A 67 -14.34 -2.22 -5.14
C GLY A 67 -14.69 -3.31 -4.12
N ASP A 68 -14.33 -4.55 -4.47
CA ASP A 68 -14.51 -5.75 -3.65
C ASP A 68 -13.15 -6.42 -3.48
N PHE A 69 -12.74 -6.61 -2.22
CA PHE A 69 -11.42 -7.10 -1.85
C PHE A 69 -11.43 -7.64 -0.42
N ALA A 70 -10.46 -8.50 -0.13
CA ALA A 70 -10.23 -9.09 1.18
C ALA A 70 -8.94 -8.55 1.84
N ALA A 71 -8.80 -8.77 3.15
CA ALA A 71 -7.59 -8.49 3.87
C ALA A 71 -6.36 -9.18 3.21
N GLY A 72 -5.32 -8.40 2.94
CA GLY A 72 -4.11 -8.82 2.24
C GLY A 72 -4.08 -8.46 0.77
N ASP A 73 -5.23 -8.12 0.17
CA ASP A 73 -5.28 -7.68 -1.22
C ASP A 73 -4.66 -6.30 -1.41
N ALA A 74 -4.14 -6.07 -2.62
CA ALA A 74 -3.66 -4.76 -3.01
C ALA A 74 -4.83 -3.82 -3.30
N VAL A 75 -4.71 -2.58 -2.85
CA VAL A 75 -5.65 -1.49 -3.13
C VAL A 75 -4.90 -0.22 -3.51
N TRP A 76 -5.56 0.62 -4.29
CA TRP A 76 -5.15 2.00 -4.48
C TRP A 76 -5.50 2.83 -3.24
N ILE A 77 -4.69 3.86 -3.00
CA ILE A 77 -4.98 4.92 -2.05
C ILE A 77 -5.04 6.20 -2.85
N ASP A 78 -6.23 6.78 -2.94
CA ASP A 78 -6.49 7.98 -3.73
C ASP A 78 -6.69 9.19 -2.83
N ASP A 79 -6.34 10.38 -3.33
CA ASP A 79 -6.85 11.62 -2.73
C ASP A 79 -8.29 11.91 -3.16
N GLU A 80 -8.91 12.92 -2.55
CA GLU A 80 -10.27 13.38 -2.85
C GLU A 80 -10.46 13.82 -4.33
N ALA A 81 -9.38 14.16 -5.03
CA ALA A 81 -9.41 14.51 -6.44
C ALA A 81 -9.29 13.29 -7.38
N GLY A 82 -9.13 12.08 -6.82
CA GLY A 82 -9.01 10.83 -7.57
C GLY A 82 -7.60 10.54 -8.08
N ASN A 83 -6.57 11.20 -7.54
CA ASN A 83 -5.19 10.88 -7.90
C ASN A 83 -4.68 9.71 -7.07
N HIS A 84 -4.11 8.71 -7.72
CA HIS A 84 -3.41 7.60 -7.06
C HIS A 84 -2.18 8.12 -6.30
N LEU A 85 -2.22 8.08 -4.97
CA LEU A 85 -1.12 8.46 -4.09
C LEU A 85 -0.16 7.31 -3.84
N ALA A 86 -0.73 6.12 -3.65
CA ALA A 86 0.00 4.94 -3.22
C ALA A 86 -0.76 3.67 -3.61
N LYS A 87 -0.02 2.55 -3.62
CA LYS A 87 -0.58 1.20 -3.49
C LYS A 87 -0.31 0.68 -2.10
N GLY A 88 -1.19 -0.16 -1.58
CA GLY A 88 -0.89 -0.88 -0.35
C GLY A 88 -1.70 -2.15 -0.17
N LEU A 89 -1.30 -2.96 0.82
CA LEU A 89 -2.04 -4.16 1.21
C LEU A 89 -2.97 -3.82 2.36
N VAL A 90 -4.27 -4.05 2.12
CA VAL A 90 -5.32 -3.72 3.08
C VAL A 90 -5.38 -4.73 4.22
N GLY A 91 -5.73 -4.28 5.41
CA GLY A 91 -5.78 -5.09 6.63
C GLY A 91 -7.15 -5.66 6.97
N PHE A 92 -8.20 -5.29 6.23
CA PHE A 92 -9.59 -5.64 6.48
C PHE A 92 -10.30 -5.89 5.15
N ASP A 93 -11.39 -6.65 5.22
CA ASP A 93 -12.24 -6.88 4.05
C ASP A 93 -13.02 -5.59 3.70
N SER A 94 -13.30 -5.40 2.42
CA SER A 94 -14.01 -4.21 1.93
C SER A 94 -15.38 -4.01 2.60
N GLU A 95 -16.04 -5.10 3.01
CA GLU A 95 -17.33 -5.10 3.70
C GLU A 95 -17.24 -4.62 5.17
N GLU A 96 -16.08 -4.76 5.80
CA GLU A 96 -15.87 -4.37 7.21
C GLU A 96 -15.48 -2.90 7.36
N ILE A 97 -14.81 -2.33 6.36
CA ILE A 97 -14.27 -0.96 6.40
C ILE A 97 -15.35 0.13 6.61
N PRO A 98 -16.55 0.08 6.00
CA PRO A 98 -17.55 1.14 6.12
C PRO A 98 -17.93 1.48 7.57
N GLN A 99 -18.03 0.47 8.45
CA GLN A 99 -18.34 0.69 9.88
C GLN A 99 -17.15 1.24 10.69
N MET A 100 -15.95 1.26 10.11
CA MET A 100 -14.74 1.76 10.75
C MET A 100 -14.43 3.22 10.39
N LEU A 101 -14.90 3.70 9.24
CA LEU A 101 -14.55 5.02 8.71
C LEU A 101 -14.86 6.15 9.70
N GLY A 102 -13.98 7.16 9.71
CA GLY A 102 -14.06 8.34 10.58
C GLY A 102 -13.83 8.07 12.08
N ARG A 103 -13.47 6.84 12.46
CA ARG A 103 -13.16 6.47 13.86
C ARG A 103 -11.66 6.33 14.07
N ASN A 104 -11.18 6.84 15.19
CA ASN A 104 -9.82 6.59 15.64
C ASN A 104 -9.68 5.19 16.26
N THR A 105 -8.44 4.73 16.41
CA THR A 105 -8.10 3.39 16.92
C THR A 105 -8.72 3.10 18.29
N ALA A 106 -8.82 4.09 19.20
CA ALA A 106 -9.42 3.90 20.51
C ALA A 106 -10.94 3.72 20.43
N GLN A 107 -11.61 4.42 19.51
CA GLN A 107 -13.03 4.24 19.23
C GLN A 107 -13.30 2.86 18.61
N LEU A 108 -12.50 2.45 17.62
CA LEU A 108 -12.61 1.11 17.01
C LEU A 108 -12.47 0.00 18.06
N LYS A 109 -11.42 0.08 18.89
CA LYS A 109 -11.22 -0.82 20.02
C LYS A 109 -12.45 -0.92 20.92
N ARG A 110 -13.04 0.23 21.26
CA ARG A 110 -14.18 0.31 22.18
C ARG A 110 -15.47 -0.27 21.59
N PHE A 111 -15.72 -0.03 20.30
CA PHE A 111 -17.03 -0.34 19.68
C PHE A 111 -17.05 -1.65 18.91
N LEU A 112 -15.91 -2.05 18.32
CA LEU A 112 -15.83 -3.22 17.44
C LEU A 112 -14.94 -4.34 18.00
N GLY A 113 -13.98 -4.01 18.87
CA GLY A 113 -13.08 -4.99 19.49
C GLY A 113 -11.60 -4.67 19.30
N GLU A 114 -10.74 -5.35 20.06
CA GLU A 114 -9.27 -5.15 20.03
C GLU A 114 -8.69 -5.42 18.63
N GLU A 115 -9.26 -6.37 17.93
CA GLU A 115 -8.88 -6.78 16.58
C GLU A 115 -9.08 -5.68 15.54
N TYR A 116 -9.96 -4.69 15.77
CA TYR A 116 -10.14 -3.55 14.87
C TYR A 116 -9.18 -2.40 15.17
N ALA A 117 -8.38 -2.50 16.22
CA ALA A 117 -7.52 -1.44 16.71
C ALA A 117 -6.17 -1.34 15.96
N HIS A 118 -6.19 -1.51 14.64
CA HIS A 118 -4.99 -1.40 13.80
C HIS A 118 -5.25 -0.63 12.48
N PRO A 119 -4.20 -0.18 11.77
CA PRO A 119 -4.36 0.56 10.52
C PRO A 119 -5.11 -0.24 9.45
N LEU A 120 -5.79 0.48 8.54
CA LEU A 120 -6.36 -0.10 7.33
C LEU A 120 -5.25 -0.52 6.36
N VAL A 121 -4.18 0.26 6.25
CA VAL A 121 -2.97 -0.10 5.50
C VAL A 121 -1.76 0.26 6.35
N HIS A 122 -0.95 -0.72 6.72
CA HIS A 122 0.28 -0.46 7.47
C HIS A 122 1.35 0.16 6.56
N ARG A 123 2.15 1.11 7.08
CA ARG A 123 3.21 1.81 6.33
C ARG A 123 4.20 0.88 5.62
N ASP A 124 4.50 -0.28 6.21
CA ASP A 124 5.45 -1.24 5.64
C ASP A 124 4.86 -1.99 4.42
N ASN A 125 3.54 -1.96 4.30
CA ASN A 125 2.76 -2.50 3.19
C ASN A 125 2.20 -1.39 2.30
N LEU A 126 2.82 -0.20 2.31
CA LEU A 126 2.42 0.96 1.50
C LEU A 126 3.60 1.44 0.65
N VAL A 127 3.33 1.73 -0.62
CA VAL A 127 4.31 2.22 -1.59
C VAL A 127 3.71 3.38 -2.36
N LEU A 128 4.37 4.54 -2.26
CA LEU A 128 4.03 5.73 -3.04
C LEU A 128 4.22 5.48 -4.54
N VAL A 129 3.36 6.10 -5.35
CA VAL A 129 3.41 6.03 -6.81
C VAL A 129 3.80 7.38 -7.41
#